data_AF-A0A2V3HWJ2-F1
#
_entry.id   AF-A0A2V3HWJ2-F1
#
_cell.length_a   1.000
_cell.length_b   1.000
_cell.length_c   1.000
_cell.angle_alpha   90.00
_cell.angle_beta   90.00
_cell.angle_gamma   90.00
#
_symmetry.space_group_name_H-M   'P 1'
#
loop_
_entity.id
_entity.type
_entity.pdbx_description
1 polymer ?
#
loop_
_entity_poly.entity_id
_entity_poly.type
_entity_poly.pdbx_seq_one_letter_code
_entity_poly.pdbx_strand_id
1 'polypeptide(L)'
;MNIGGKWEGINILHTDPGAEESLSCKACGMEMEVHRSVIGPTQRFEAMAEKEHEHDLWFCVNNRLDWHALLVNLTVEQSVTSSPSLKAFIQQDINAIKAEHIAGE
;
A
#
# COMPACT_ATOMS: atom_id res chain seq x y z
N MET A 1 -14.55 5.36 9.75
CA MET A 1 -14.32 5.57 8.31
C MET A 1 -14.23 4.21 7.66
N ASN A 2 -15.14 3.86 6.74
CA ASN A 2 -15.18 2.51 6.16
C ASN A 2 -14.30 2.47 4.90
N ILE A 3 -12.99 2.51 5.11
CA ILE A 3 -11.99 2.30 4.07
C ILE A 3 -11.87 0.77 3.94
N GLY A 4 -12.73 0.17 3.11
CA GLY A 4 -12.62 -1.25 2.75
C GLY A 4 -11.49 -1.49 1.74
N GLY A 5 -10.92 -2.70 1.71
CA GLY A 5 -9.84 -3.09 0.79
C GLY A 5 -8.85 -4.07 1.43
N LYS A 6 -7.83 -4.50 0.66
CA LYS A 6 -6.74 -5.34 1.17
C LYS A 6 -5.57 -4.47 1.62
N TRP A 7 -5.23 -4.52 2.90
CA TRP A 7 -4.25 -3.62 3.52
C TRP A 7 -2.92 -4.31 3.75
N GLU A 8 -1.85 -3.79 3.15
CA GLU A 8 -0.46 -4.21 3.33
C GLU A 8 0.42 -2.96 3.50
N GLY A 9 1.54 -3.05 4.21
CA GLY A 9 2.42 -1.89 4.47
C GLY A 9 3.09 -1.24 3.24
N ILE A 10 2.64 -1.60 2.03
CA ILE A 10 3.03 -1.03 0.74
C ILE A 10 1.91 -0.24 0.06
N ASN A 11 0.66 -0.38 0.51
CA ASN A 11 -0.53 0.32 0.00
C ASN A 11 -1.33 1.07 1.09
N ILE A 12 -0.89 0.98 2.35
CA ILE A 12 -1.27 1.81 3.49
C ILE A 12 -0.02 2.21 4.26
N LEU A 13 0.09 3.49 4.58
CA LEU A 13 1.25 4.07 5.27
C LEU A 13 0.77 5.02 6.37
N HIS A 14 1.55 5.12 7.44
CA HIS A 14 1.36 6.10 8.50
C HIS A 14 2.59 6.99 8.55
N THR A 15 2.39 8.30 8.68
CA THR A 15 3.48 9.28 8.85
C THR A 15 3.16 10.22 9.99
N ASP A 16 4.18 10.94 10.48
CA ASP A 16 3.95 12.05 11.41
C ASP A 16 3.03 13.11 10.75
N PRO A 17 2.20 13.83 11.53
CA PRO A 17 1.27 14.81 11.01
C PRO A 17 1.97 15.89 10.16
N GLY A 18 1.56 16.04 8.91
CA GLY A 18 2.10 17.01 7.97
C GLY A 18 3.54 16.75 7.51
N ALA A 19 4.13 15.59 7.82
CA ALA A 19 5.51 15.27 7.44
C ALA A 19 5.70 15.12 5.92
N GLU A 20 4.68 14.61 5.23
CA GLU A 20 4.70 14.36 3.79
C GLU A 20 3.58 15.15 3.09
N GLU A 21 3.89 15.82 1.98
CA GLU A 21 2.88 16.53 1.18
C GLU A 21 2.09 15.57 0.29
N SER A 22 2.76 14.59 -0.30
CA SER A 22 2.17 13.53 -1.13
C SER A 22 2.97 12.23 -1.00
N LEU A 23 2.30 11.09 -1.20
CA LEU A 23 2.91 9.77 -1.26
C LEU A 23 2.35 8.98 -2.45
N SER A 24 3.18 8.12 -3.02
CA SER A 24 2.77 7.18 -4.06
C SER A 24 2.70 5.76 -3.52
N CYS A 25 1.70 5.00 -3.96
CA CYS A 25 1.55 3.59 -3.60
C CYS A 25 2.76 2.79 -4.13
N LYS A 26 3.42 2.03 -3.25
CA LYS A 26 4.62 1.26 -3.63
C LYS A 26 4.31 0.09 -4.57
N ALA A 27 3.04 -0.35 -4.63
CA ALA A 27 2.61 -1.39 -5.55
C ALA A 27 2.32 -0.83 -6.96
N CYS A 28 1.37 0.11 -7.08
CA CYS A 28 0.90 0.60 -8.37
C CYS A 28 1.56 1.90 -8.85
N GLY A 29 2.15 2.70 -7.97
CA GLY A 29 2.76 3.99 -8.30
C GLY A 29 1.80 5.17 -8.34
N MET A 30 0.49 4.94 -8.21
CA MET A 30 -0.51 6.01 -8.15
C MET A 30 -0.37 6.83 -6.86
N GLU A 31 -0.69 8.11 -6.94
CA GLU A 31 -0.80 9.00 -5.77
C GLU A 31 -1.81 8.45 -4.75
N MET A 32 -1.48 8.54 -3.47
CA MET A 32 -2.28 8.04 -2.37
C MET A 32 -3.19 9.14 -1.82
N GLU A 33 -4.39 8.75 -1.40
CA GLU A 33 -5.25 9.62 -0.61
C GLU A 33 -4.75 9.68 0.83
N VAL A 34 -4.94 10.85 1.47
CA VAL A 34 -4.50 11.10 2.84
C VAL A 34 -5.65 11.57 3.71
N HIS A 35 -5.73 11.00 4.91
CA HIS A 35 -6.47 11.58 6.02
C HIS A 35 -5.47 12.16 7.00
N ARG A 36 -5.54 13.47 7.20
CA ARG A 36 -4.62 14.22 8.05
C ARG A 36 -5.02 14.14 9.53
N SER A 37 -4.04 14.16 10.43
CA SER A 37 -4.24 14.31 11.87
C SER A 37 -5.25 13.33 12.47
N VAL A 38 -5.17 12.06 12.08
CA VAL A 38 -6.00 10.98 12.61
C VAL A 38 -5.45 10.55 13.97
N ILE A 39 -6.32 10.40 14.96
CA ILE A 39 -5.98 9.77 16.24
C ILE A 39 -6.25 8.27 16.14
N GLY A 40 -5.22 7.47 16.39
CA GLY A 40 -5.37 6.02 16.49
C GLY A 40 -4.05 5.28 16.65
N PRO A 41 -4.11 3.95 16.81
CA PRO A 41 -2.92 3.10 16.78
C PRO A 41 -2.41 2.94 15.34
N THR A 42 -1.10 3.01 15.14
CA THR A 42 -0.47 2.74 13.83
C THR A 42 0.01 1.29 13.69
N GLN A 43 0.13 0.58 14.82
CA GLN A 43 0.59 -0.80 14.87
C GLN A 43 -0.28 -1.67 15.78
N ARG A 44 -0.25 -2.99 15.54
CA ARG A 44 -1.02 -3.97 16.31
C ARG A 44 -0.73 -3.93 17.81
N PHE A 45 0.54 -3.74 18.20
CA PHE A 45 0.90 -3.68 19.62
C PHE A 45 0.31 -2.44 20.31
N GLU A 46 0.29 -1.29 19.65
CA GLU A 46 -0.34 -0.07 20.18
C GLU A 46 -1.84 -0.27 20.36
N ALA A 47 -2.50 -0.86 19.36
CA ALA A 47 -3.93 -1.17 19.43
C ALA A 47 -4.25 -2.11 20.59
N MET A 48 -3.42 -3.15 20.80
CA MET A 48 -3.58 -4.08 21.92
C MET A 48 -3.30 -3.42 23.29
N ALA A 49 -2.44 -2.41 23.33
CA ALA A 49 -2.11 -1.66 24.54
C ALA A 49 -3.02 -0.45 24.77
N GLU A 50 -4.07 -0.27 23.96
CA GLU A 50 -4.95 0.91 23.95
C GLU A 50 -4.19 2.23 23.87
N LYS A 51 -3.06 2.21 23.17
CA LYS A 51 -2.26 3.40 22.87
C LYS A 51 -2.64 3.95 21.51
N GLU A 52 -2.76 5.26 21.44
CA GLU A 52 -3.04 6.01 20.23
C GLU A 52 -2.19 7.26 20.20
N HIS A 53 -1.92 7.74 18.99
CA HIS A 53 -1.28 9.02 18.77
C HIS A 53 -1.77 9.61 17.45
N GLU A 54 -1.52 10.90 17.29
CA GLU A 54 -1.83 11.62 16.06
C GLU A 54 -0.88 11.22 14.94
N HIS A 55 -1.42 10.89 13.78
CA HIS A 55 -0.66 10.54 12.58
C HIS A 55 -1.47 10.86 11.32
N ASP A 56 -0.80 10.95 10.19
CA ASP A 56 -1.45 10.98 8.88
C ASP A 56 -1.60 9.55 8.35
N LEU A 57 -2.79 9.22 7.85
CA LEU A 57 -3.10 7.93 7.27
C LEU A 57 -3.18 8.05 5.74
N TRP A 58 -2.31 7.32 5.05
CA TRP A 58 -2.24 7.28 3.60
C TRP A 58 -2.75 5.96 3.09
N PHE A 59 -3.56 5.97 2.03
CA PHE A 59 -4.05 4.75 1.39
C PHE A 59 -4.16 4.89 -0.12
N CYS A 60 -3.94 3.78 -0.82
CA CYS A 60 -4.06 3.77 -2.28
C CYS A 60 -5.54 3.88 -2.71
N VAL A 61 -5.82 4.72 -3.71
CA VAL A 61 -7.15 4.88 -4.33
C VAL A 61 -7.71 3.57 -4.91
N ASN A 62 -6.82 2.66 -5.33
CA ASN A 62 -7.20 1.39 -5.96
C ASN A 62 -7.41 0.25 -4.97
N ASN A 63 -7.47 0.53 -3.66
CA ASN A 63 -7.39 -0.52 -2.64
C ASN A 63 -8.56 -1.53 -2.62
N ARG A 64 -9.66 -1.20 -3.30
CA ARG A 64 -10.84 -2.05 -3.44
C ARG A 64 -10.86 -2.87 -4.72
N LEU A 65 -9.88 -2.69 -5.60
CA LEU A 65 -9.84 -3.36 -6.90
C LEU A 65 -9.04 -4.66 -6.78
N ASP A 66 -9.58 -5.74 -7.32
CA ASP A 66 -8.96 -7.07 -7.23
C ASP A 66 -7.59 -7.13 -7.91
N TRP A 67 -7.44 -6.46 -9.06
CA TRP A 67 -6.15 -6.36 -9.75
C TRP A 67 -5.09 -5.69 -8.87
N HIS A 68 -5.49 -4.71 -8.06
CA HIS A 68 -4.58 -4.00 -7.16
C HIS A 68 -4.20 -4.89 -5.98
N ALA A 69 -5.16 -5.64 -5.42
CA ALA A 69 -4.87 -6.64 -4.39
C ALA A 69 -3.90 -7.73 -4.91
N LEU A 70 -4.04 -8.16 -6.15
CA LEU A 70 -3.10 -9.08 -6.79
C LEU A 70 -1.71 -8.44 -6.95
N LEU A 71 -1.65 -7.21 -7.47
CA LEU A 71 -0.40 -6.46 -7.65
C LEU A 71 0.37 -6.28 -6.34
N VAL A 72 -0.35 -5.97 -5.26
CA VAL A 72 0.19 -5.87 -3.89
C VAL A 72 0.81 -7.21 -3.47
N ASN A 73 0.10 -8.33 -3.67
CA ASN A 73 0.61 -9.65 -3.27
C ASN A 73 1.87 -10.02 -4.04
N LEU A 74 1.88 -9.82 -5.35
CA LEU A 74 3.05 -10.10 -6.20
C LEU A 74 4.26 -9.23 -5.79
N THR A 75 4.02 -7.96 -5.46
CA THR A 75 5.07 -7.05 -4.97
C THR A 75 5.66 -7.55 -3.65
N VAL A 76 4.81 -7.99 -2.71
CA VAL A 76 5.25 -8.59 -1.44
C VAL A 76 6.02 -9.90 -1.70
N GLU A 77 5.47 -10.80 -2.52
CA GLU A 77 6.08 -12.09 -2.86
C GLU A 77 7.46 -11.93 -3.49
N GLN A 78 7.60 -10.98 -4.42
CA GLN A 78 8.89 -10.66 -5.04
C GLN A 78 9.93 -10.20 -4.01
N SER A 79 9.50 -9.43 -2.99
CA SER A 79 10.38 -8.87 -1.96
C SER A 79 10.97 -9.94 -1.03
N VAL A 80 10.20 -10.99 -0.74
CA VAL A 80 10.59 -12.06 0.19
C VAL A 80 11.20 -13.29 -0.50
N THR A 81 10.91 -13.48 -1.78
CA THR A 81 11.45 -14.61 -2.55
C THR A 81 12.97 -14.54 -2.63
N SER A 82 13.68 -15.65 -2.43
CA SER A 82 15.15 -15.69 -2.58
C SER A 82 15.61 -16.10 -3.97
N SER A 83 14.75 -16.76 -4.77
CA SER A 83 15.07 -17.23 -6.11
C SER A 83 15.07 -16.08 -7.14
N PRO A 84 16.21 -15.80 -7.81
CA PRO A 84 16.27 -14.74 -8.82
C PRO A 84 15.38 -15.00 -10.04
N SER A 85 15.24 -16.26 -10.46
CA SER A 85 14.40 -16.62 -11.60
C SER A 85 12.92 -16.39 -11.29
N LEU A 86 12.47 -16.74 -10.08
CA LEU A 86 11.10 -16.46 -9.66
C LEU A 86 10.85 -14.95 -9.55
N LYS A 87 11.80 -14.17 -9.03
CA LYS A 87 11.66 -12.70 -9.01
C LYS A 87 11.44 -12.11 -10.41
N ALA A 88 12.15 -12.63 -11.40
CA ALA A 88 12.02 -12.19 -12.78
C ALA A 88 10.64 -12.53 -13.37
N PHE A 89 10.12 -13.74 -13.12
CA PHE A 89 8.76 -14.11 -13.53
C PHE A 89 7.70 -13.25 -12.83
N ILE A 90 7.80 -13.07 -11.52
CA ILE A 90 6.88 -12.20 -10.77
C ILE A 90 6.94 -10.76 -11.30
N GLN A 91 8.12 -10.26 -11.68
CA GLN A 91 8.24 -8.93 -12.28
C GLN A 91 7.49 -8.82 -13.61
N GLN A 92 7.50 -9.87 -14.43
CA GLN A 92 6.77 -9.89 -15.70
C GLN A 92 5.26 -9.79 -15.45
N ASP A 93 4.73 -10.52 -14.47
CA ASP A 93 3.32 -10.46 -14.09
C ASP A 93 2.94 -9.08 -13.55
N ILE A 94 3.78 -8.51 -12.67
CA ILE A 94 3.63 -7.12 -12.17
C ILE A 94 3.55 -6.14 -13.34
N ASN A 95 4.46 -6.25 -14.31
CA ASN A 95 4.50 -5.35 -15.47
C ASN A 95 3.25 -5.49 -16.34
N ALA A 96 2.77 -6.72 -16.55
CA ALA A 96 1.55 -6.98 -17.32
C ALA A 96 0.32 -6.33 -16.67
N ILE A 97 0.14 -6.50 -15.36
CA ILE A 97 -0.97 -5.90 -14.60
C ILE A 97 -0.90 -4.37 -14.65
N LYS A 98 0.29 -3.79 -14.48
CA LYS A 98 0.48 -2.33 -14.59
C LYS A 98 0.18 -1.82 -15.99
N ALA A 99 0.61 -2.53 -17.02
CA ALA A 99 0.32 -2.15 -18.40
C ALA A 99 -1.18 -2.19 -18.71
N GLU A 100 -1.91 -3.16 -18.17
CA GLU A 100 -3.36 -3.30 -18.38
C GLU A 100 -4.20 -2.23 -17.67
N HIS A 101 -3.83 -1.87 -16.44
CA HIS A 101 -4.67 -1.05 -15.57
C HIS A 101 -4.18 0.37 -15.30
N ILE A 102 -2.90 0.66 -15.60
CA ILE A 102 -2.26 1.94 -15.24
C ILE A 102 -1.72 2.65 -16.48
N ALA A 103 -1.14 1.92 -17.44
CA ALA A 103 -0.63 2.51 -18.67
C ALA A 103 -1.78 2.77 -19.66
N GLY A 104 -2.46 3.91 -19.50
CA GLY A 104 -3.61 4.31 -20.30
C GLY A 104 -3.90 5.81 -20.32
N GLU A 105 -2.87 6.66 -20.15
CA GLU A 105 -2.91 8.10 -20.47
C GLU A 105 -2.15 8.40 -21.76
#